data_AF-A0A1M4YS75-F1
#
_entry.id   AF-A0A1M4YS75-F1
#
_cell.length_a   1.000
_cell.length_b   1.000
_cell.length_c   1.000
_cell.angle_alpha   90.00
_cell.angle_beta   90.00
_cell.angle_gamma   90.00
#
_symmetry.space_group_name_H-M   'P 1'
#
loop_
_entity.id
_entity.type
_entity.pdbx_description
1 polymer ?
#
loop_
_entity_poly.entity_id
_entity_poly.type
_entity_poly.pdbx_seq_one_letter_code
_entity_poly.pdbx_strand_id
1 'polypeptide(L)'
;MLNKLTNLKIDSTSSNESIKNLKSLIVFEFSLKVPTYHVEKQSTSLQIIFETTPLNMPEGKYNVLDGIISHVEIKAIEQQIVAEIAFDFQTDFEIEIIEGIPAKFKLYISRKPLSEILKEKKILINPGFKEKTTSPTGLLQHIPMMAIAKKLHFLLTTCGAQSRLSWEKSPQEEDLEKLEEGILIDIFTETSLKKESGFKVYYSDRSEKSLKLAKYINESMSRKLQLDNLGIYPKSYNYKENVIPIGVVPAMENIRLDDAHLRDLDYRNKVAQAIFNGLVKFYAE
;
A
#
# COMPACT_ATOMS: atom_id res chain seq x y z
N MET A 1 12.15 -37.56 5.02
CA MET A 1 12.47 -36.13 4.79
C MET A 1 12.13 -35.36 6.06
N LEU A 2 12.95 -34.39 6.45
CA LEU A 2 12.63 -33.50 7.57
C LEU A 2 11.57 -32.49 7.09
N ASN A 3 10.46 -32.35 7.83
CA ASN A 3 9.47 -31.31 7.54
C ASN A 3 10.05 -29.95 7.93
N LYS A 4 10.08 -28.99 7.02
CA LYS A 4 10.67 -27.66 7.27
C LYS A 4 9.74 -26.56 6.76
N LEU A 5 9.74 -25.41 7.42
CA LEU A 5 9.17 -24.19 6.81
C LEU A 5 10.13 -23.71 5.73
N THR A 6 9.68 -23.74 4.48
CA THR A 6 10.50 -23.47 3.30
C THR A 6 10.26 -22.10 2.70
N ASN A 7 9.08 -21.52 2.94
CA ASN A 7 8.71 -20.24 2.35
C ASN A 7 7.63 -19.52 3.17
N LEU A 8 7.66 -18.20 3.09
CA LEU A 8 6.62 -17.30 3.57
C LEU A 8 6.17 -16.43 2.40
N LYS A 9 4.92 -16.57 1.98
CA LYS A 9 4.32 -15.70 0.96
C LYS A 9 3.49 -14.63 1.64
N ILE A 10 3.91 -13.39 1.45
CA ILE A 10 3.20 -12.18 1.88
C ILE A 10 2.84 -11.33 0.66
N ASP A 11 1.62 -10.83 0.63
CA ASP A 11 1.17 -9.93 -0.44
C ASP A 11 1.46 -8.46 -0.07
N SER A 12 2.72 -8.07 -0.23
CA SER A 12 3.16 -6.70 0.09
C SER A 12 2.59 -5.63 -0.85
N THR A 13 1.96 -6.00 -1.97
CA THR A 13 1.38 -5.05 -2.94
C THR A 13 -0.14 -5.08 -3.01
N SER A 14 -0.77 -5.86 -2.12
CA SER A 14 -2.23 -6.05 -2.15
C SER A 14 -2.73 -6.46 -3.54
N SER A 15 -2.01 -7.36 -4.20
CA SER A 15 -2.28 -7.86 -5.55
C SER A 15 -3.06 -9.18 -5.56
N ASN A 16 -3.24 -9.81 -4.40
CA ASN A 16 -3.93 -11.08 -4.26
C ASN A 16 -5.44 -10.93 -4.45
N GLU A 17 -6.03 -11.90 -5.15
CA GLU A 17 -7.48 -12.01 -5.37
C GLU A 17 -8.31 -11.98 -4.09
N SER A 18 -7.75 -12.42 -2.96
CA SER A 18 -8.39 -12.41 -1.64
C SER A 18 -8.87 -11.02 -1.22
N ILE A 19 -8.25 -9.96 -1.74
CA ILE A 19 -8.62 -8.58 -1.43
C ILE A 19 -10.02 -8.25 -1.92
N LYS A 20 -10.47 -8.84 -3.04
CA LYS A 20 -11.85 -8.68 -3.53
C LYS A 20 -12.88 -9.20 -2.52
N ASN A 21 -12.46 -10.09 -1.62
CA ASN A 21 -13.26 -10.63 -0.54
C ASN A 21 -12.94 -9.98 0.82
N LEU A 22 -12.33 -8.78 0.81
CA LEU A 22 -11.88 -8.07 2.01
C LEU A 22 -10.96 -8.92 2.90
N LYS A 23 -10.03 -9.65 2.29
CA LYS A 23 -9.05 -10.48 3.02
C LYS A 23 -7.62 -10.20 2.54
N SER A 24 -6.68 -10.17 3.47
CA SER A 24 -5.24 -10.28 3.20
C SER A 24 -4.78 -11.70 3.44
N LEU A 25 -3.77 -12.17 2.71
CA LEU A 25 -3.32 -13.56 2.77
C LEU A 25 -1.84 -13.64 3.14
N ILE A 26 -1.53 -14.44 4.15
CA ILE A 26 -0.18 -14.91 4.47
C ILE A 26 -0.16 -16.44 4.25
N VAL A 27 0.86 -16.96 3.59
CA VAL A 27 1.02 -18.41 3.38
C VAL A 27 2.36 -18.89 3.90
N PHE A 28 2.34 -19.85 4.81
CA PHE A 28 3.51 -20.59 5.26
C PHE A 28 3.56 -21.92 4.48
N GLU A 29 4.65 -22.17 3.77
CA GLU A 29 4.82 -23.40 2.97
C GLU A 29 5.79 -24.37 3.64
N PHE A 30 5.29 -25.55 3.98
CA PHE A 30 6.05 -26.61 4.60
C PHE A 30 6.40 -27.69 3.58
N SER A 31 7.59 -28.28 3.70
CA SER A 31 8.08 -29.26 2.73
C SER A 31 7.24 -30.54 2.63
N LEU A 32 6.52 -30.94 3.69
CA LEU A 32 5.75 -32.18 3.71
C LEU A 32 4.33 -32.03 4.23
N LYS A 33 4.14 -31.42 5.40
CA LYS A 33 2.85 -31.26 6.07
C LYS A 33 2.84 -30.02 6.96
N VAL A 34 1.66 -29.50 7.28
CA VAL A 34 1.56 -28.47 8.33
C VAL A 34 1.85 -29.13 9.69
N PRO A 35 2.80 -28.61 10.49
CA PRO A 35 3.09 -29.14 11.83
C PRO A 35 1.94 -28.92 12.81
N THR A 36 2.02 -29.52 14.00
CA THR A 36 1.19 -29.09 15.12
C THR A 36 1.43 -27.60 15.37
N TYR A 37 0.36 -26.85 15.62
CA TYR A 37 0.46 -25.41 15.81
C TYR A 37 -0.44 -24.90 16.91
N HIS A 38 -0.02 -23.79 17.51
CA HIS A 38 -0.78 -23.02 18.48
C HIS A 38 -0.94 -21.60 17.97
N VAL A 39 -2.10 -21.01 18.24
CA VAL A 39 -2.43 -19.65 17.82
C VAL A 39 -2.90 -18.86 19.02
N GLU A 40 -2.25 -17.74 19.29
CA GLU A 40 -2.61 -16.82 20.35
C GLU A 40 -2.91 -15.44 19.75
N LYS A 41 -4.15 -14.97 19.93
CA LYS A 41 -4.60 -13.67 19.45
C LYS A 41 -4.48 -12.64 20.56
N GLN A 42 -3.81 -11.54 20.28
CA GLN A 42 -3.81 -10.32 21.08
C GLN A 42 -4.60 -9.23 20.34
N SER A 43 -4.71 -8.03 20.92
CA SER A 43 -5.52 -6.95 20.33
C SER A 43 -5.08 -6.55 18.92
N THR A 44 -3.77 -6.43 18.70
CA THR A 44 -3.16 -5.95 17.45
C THR A 44 -2.03 -6.86 16.96
N SER A 45 -2.00 -8.10 17.44
CA SER A 45 -1.07 -9.10 16.96
C SER A 45 -1.66 -10.51 17.04
N LEU A 46 -1.08 -11.40 16.25
CA LEU A 46 -1.35 -12.83 16.26
C LEU A 46 -0.02 -13.56 16.34
N GLN A 47 0.14 -14.41 17.34
CA GLN A 47 1.29 -15.30 17.43
C GLN A 47 0.87 -16.70 16.97
N ILE A 48 1.69 -17.30 16.11
CA ILE A 48 1.55 -18.68 15.65
C ILE A 48 2.83 -19.42 15.98
N ILE A 49 2.71 -20.50 16.74
CA ILE A 49 3.84 -21.36 17.12
C ILE A 49 3.68 -22.67 16.36
N PHE A 50 4.65 -23.02 15.51
CA PHE A 50 4.72 -24.31 14.83
C PHE A 50 5.72 -25.21 15.55
N GLU A 51 5.27 -26.38 15.99
CA GLU A 51 6.08 -27.30 16.80
C GLU A 51 6.96 -28.22 15.96
N THR A 52 8.10 -28.63 16.52
CA THR A 52 8.97 -29.71 15.98
C THR A 52 9.33 -29.53 14.50
N THR A 53 9.56 -28.28 14.08
CA THR A 53 9.83 -27.93 12.68
C THR A 53 10.94 -26.89 12.61
N PRO A 54 12.06 -27.18 11.93
CA PRO A 54 13.09 -26.18 11.72
C PRO A 54 12.78 -25.27 10.53
N LEU A 55 13.37 -24.09 10.59
CA LEU A 55 13.32 -23.08 9.54
C LEU A 55 14.31 -23.42 8.42
N ASN A 56 13.89 -23.25 7.16
CA ASN A 56 14.76 -23.36 5.98
C ASN A 56 14.65 -22.11 5.09
N MET A 57 14.45 -20.97 5.74
CA MET A 57 14.43 -19.63 5.18
C MET A 57 15.06 -18.69 6.21
N PRO A 58 15.42 -17.44 5.85
CA PRO A 58 15.95 -16.49 6.83
C PRO A 58 14.94 -16.22 7.96
N GLU A 59 15.46 -15.99 9.16
CA GLU A 59 14.69 -15.33 10.22
C GLU A 59 14.56 -13.84 9.93
N GLY A 60 13.63 -13.20 10.63
CA GLY A 60 13.57 -11.75 10.72
C GLY A 60 12.19 -11.19 10.45
N LYS A 61 12.18 -9.87 10.26
CA LYS A 61 10.98 -9.05 10.12
C LYS A 61 10.73 -8.70 8.67
N TYR A 62 9.56 -9.09 8.19
CA TYR A 62 9.08 -8.86 6.84
C TYR A 62 7.96 -7.82 6.85
N ASN A 63 8.25 -6.63 6.31
CA ASN A 63 7.25 -5.57 6.21
C ASN A 63 6.21 -5.92 5.14
N VAL A 64 4.94 -5.96 5.53
CA VAL A 64 3.81 -6.20 4.62
C VAL A 64 3.20 -4.88 4.21
N LEU A 65 2.80 -4.08 5.20
CA LEU A 65 2.29 -2.70 5.04
C LEU A 65 1.16 -2.62 4.01
N ASP A 66 0.18 -3.52 4.09
CA ASP A 66 -0.94 -3.63 3.13
C ASP A 66 -2.22 -2.90 3.58
N GLY A 67 -2.09 -2.12 4.66
CA GLY A 67 -3.15 -1.36 5.30
C GLY A 67 -3.78 -2.07 6.50
N ILE A 68 -3.60 -3.39 6.64
CA ILE A 68 -4.09 -4.15 7.80
C ILE A 68 -2.97 -4.90 8.52
N ILE A 69 -2.06 -5.56 7.79
CA ILE A 69 -0.89 -6.23 8.33
C ILE A 69 0.30 -5.26 8.21
N SER A 70 0.91 -4.94 9.35
CA SER A 70 2.10 -4.09 9.37
C SER A 70 3.33 -4.92 8.98
N HIS A 71 3.56 -6.04 9.67
CA HIS A 71 4.70 -6.92 9.44
C HIS A 71 4.44 -8.34 9.94
N VAL A 72 5.27 -9.28 9.45
CA VAL A 72 5.39 -10.65 9.98
C VAL A 72 6.83 -10.84 10.46
N GLU A 73 7.03 -11.30 11.68
CA GLU A 73 8.33 -11.63 12.25
C GLU A 73 8.44 -13.13 12.48
N ILE A 74 9.50 -13.76 11.96
CA ILE A 74 9.76 -15.20 12.08
C ILE A 74 11.04 -15.42 12.88
N LYS A 75 10.96 -16.28 13.91
CA LYS A 75 12.10 -16.72 14.71
C LYS A 75 12.09 -18.24 14.87
N ALA A 76 13.25 -18.88 14.80
CA ALA A 76 13.41 -20.25 15.28
C ALA A 76 13.84 -20.21 16.75
N ILE A 77 13.08 -20.87 17.61
CA ILE A 77 13.39 -21.00 19.04
C ILE A 77 13.44 -22.49 19.32
N GLU A 78 14.64 -23.01 19.62
CA GLU A 78 14.88 -24.44 19.80
C GLU A 78 14.39 -25.28 18.60
N GLN A 79 13.31 -26.05 18.75
CA GLN A 79 12.68 -26.86 17.70
C GLN A 79 11.34 -26.27 17.21
N GLN A 80 11.04 -25.03 17.57
CA GLN A 80 9.80 -24.35 17.21
C GLN A 80 10.07 -23.18 16.26
N ILE A 81 9.06 -22.85 15.46
CA ILE A 81 9.02 -21.60 14.73
C ILE A 81 7.94 -20.73 15.36
N VAL A 82 8.32 -19.53 15.78
CA VAL A 82 7.39 -18.52 16.28
C VAL A 82 7.22 -17.47 15.19
N ALA A 83 5.99 -17.33 14.71
CA ALA A 83 5.57 -16.30 13.78
C ALA A 83 4.69 -15.28 14.49
N GLU A 84 5.14 -14.03 14.56
CA GLU A 84 4.34 -12.92 15.06
C GLU A 84 3.84 -12.08 13.89
N ILE A 85 2.52 -11.92 13.79
CA ILE A 85 1.87 -11.10 12.77
C ILE A 85 1.30 -9.87 13.48
N ALA A 86 1.81 -8.69 13.16
CA ALA A 86 1.32 -7.44 13.72
C ALA A 86 0.30 -6.78 12.78
N PHE A 87 -0.74 -6.21 13.37
CA PHE A 87 -1.83 -5.54 12.67
C PHE A 87 -1.87 -4.04 13.00
N ASP A 88 -2.25 -3.23 12.03
CA ASP A 88 -2.52 -1.80 12.24
C ASP A 88 -3.88 -1.58 12.93
N PHE A 89 -4.80 -2.55 12.83
CA PHE A 89 -6.13 -2.53 13.45
C PHE A 89 -6.49 -3.89 14.05
N GLN A 90 -7.33 -3.88 15.08
CA GLN A 90 -7.93 -5.12 15.59
C GLN A 90 -8.74 -5.78 14.47
N THR A 91 -8.49 -7.06 14.23
CA THR A 91 -9.10 -7.79 13.12
C THR A 91 -9.27 -9.28 13.43
N ASP A 92 -10.11 -9.94 12.65
CA ASP A 92 -10.34 -11.37 12.69
C ASP A 92 -9.51 -12.11 11.65
N PHE A 93 -9.33 -13.41 11.86
CA PHE A 93 -8.58 -14.25 10.95
C PHE A 93 -9.23 -15.61 10.77
N GLU A 94 -8.94 -16.24 9.65
CA GLU A 94 -9.31 -17.61 9.32
C GLU A 94 -8.06 -18.39 8.90
N ILE A 95 -8.02 -19.67 9.23
CA ILE A 95 -6.92 -20.56 8.86
C ILE A 95 -7.47 -21.62 7.90
N GLU A 96 -6.77 -21.82 6.79
CA GLU A 96 -7.00 -22.91 5.85
C GLU A 96 -5.71 -23.73 5.71
N ILE A 97 -5.84 -25.05 5.87
CA ILE A 97 -4.73 -25.98 5.67
C ILE A 97 -4.94 -26.71 4.36
N ILE A 98 -3.91 -26.69 3.50
CA ILE A 98 -3.88 -27.46 2.27
C ILE A 98 -2.78 -28.49 2.38
N GLU A 99 -3.18 -29.75 2.43
CA GLU A 99 -2.26 -30.88 2.38
C GLU A 99 -1.64 -31.04 1.00
N GLY A 100 -0.44 -31.61 0.94
CA GLY A 100 0.31 -31.82 -0.30
C GLY A 100 1.77 -31.46 -0.15
N ILE A 101 2.50 -31.42 -1.27
CA ILE A 101 3.92 -31.05 -1.30
C ILE A 101 4.10 -29.88 -2.28
N PRO A 102 4.40 -28.65 -1.80
CA PRO A 102 4.46 -28.28 -0.38
C PRO A 102 3.08 -28.17 0.26
N ALA A 103 3.00 -28.49 1.55
CA ALA A 103 1.82 -28.26 2.37
C ALA A 103 1.72 -26.78 2.73
N LYS A 104 0.50 -26.24 2.82
CA LYS A 104 0.29 -24.80 3.01
C LYS A 104 -0.58 -24.54 4.23
N PHE A 105 -0.08 -23.71 5.11
CA PHE A 105 -0.88 -23.04 6.14
C PHE A 105 -1.20 -21.64 5.63
N LYS A 106 -2.45 -21.41 5.25
CA LYS A 106 -2.94 -20.12 4.80
C LYS A 106 -3.63 -19.41 5.94
N LEU A 107 -3.22 -18.18 6.19
CA LEU A 107 -3.81 -17.29 7.16
C LEU A 107 -4.48 -16.14 6.41
N TYR A 108 -5.81 -16.10 6.47
CA TYR A 108 -6.63 -15.04 5.91
C TYR A 108 -6.94 -14.03 7.00
N ILE A 109 -6.50 -12.79 6.82
CA ILE A 109 -6.75 -11.68 7.75
C ILE A 109 -7.88 -10.82 7.20
N SER A 110 -8.89 -10.55 8.01
CA SER A 110 -10.02 -9.71 7.62
C SER A 110 -9.58 -8.25 7.40
N ARG A 111 -10.04 -7.64 6.31
CA ARG A 111 -9.87 -6.22 5.99
C ARG A 111 -11.12 -5.41 6.35
N LYS A 112 -12.07 -5.99 7.09
CA LYS A 112 -13.30 -5.32 7.51
C LYS A 112 -13.06 -3.97 8.20
N PRO A 113 -12.05 -3.80 9.09
CA PRO A 113 -11.78 -2.49 9.70
C PRO A 113 -11.50 -1.39 8.66
N LEU A 114 -10.82 -1.73 7.56
CA LEU A 114 -10.53 -0.78 6.48
C LEU A 114 -11.81 -0.34 5.77
N SER A 115 -12.75 -1.28 5.62
CA SER A 115 -14.05 -0.95 5.04
C SER A 115 -14.86 -0.04 5.95
N GLU A 116 -14.84 -0.27 7.26
CA GLU A 116 -15.52 0.59 8.24
C GLU A 116 -14.95 2.02 8.23
N ILE A 117 -13.63 2.17 8.08
CA ILE A 117 -12.94 3.48 8.01
C ILE A 117 -13.28 4.22 6.70
N LEU A 118 -13.27 3.51 5.57
CA LEU A 118 -13.35 4.12 4.24
C LEU A 118 -14.76 4.15 3.64
N LYS A 119 -15.75 3.52 4.28
CA LYS A 119 -17.12 3.47 3.79
C LYS A 119 -17.64 4.87 3.49
N GLU A 120 -18.15 5.02 2.26
CA GLU A 120 -18.78 6.22 1.74
C GLU A 120 -17.88 7.47 1.65
N LYS A 121 -16.58 7.37 1.98
CA LYS A 121 -15.64 8.48 1.83
C LYS A 121 -15.47 8.84 0.34
N LYS A 122 -15.64 10.12 0.01
CA LYS A 122 -15.53 10.65 -1.35
C LYS A 122 -14.08 10.97 -1.68
N ILE A 123 -13.54 10.32 -2.72
CA ILE A 123 -12.14 10.48 -3.12
C ILE A 123 -12.04 10.58 -4.64
N LEU A 124 -11.63 11.75 -5.13
CA LEU A 124 -11.31 11.96 -6.55
C LEU A 124 -9.81 11.74 -6.76
N ILE A 125 -9.45 10.91 -7.73
CA ILE A 125 -8.05 10.66 -8.09
C ILE A 125 -7.82 11.23 -9.47
N ASN A 126 -6.89 12.17 -9.57
CA ASN A 126 -6.44 12.76 -10.82
C ASN A 126 -5.04 12.24 -11.18
N PRO A 127 -4.90 11.43 -12.24
CA PRO A 127 -3.62 11.05 -12.81
C PRO A 127 -3.11 12.16 -13.76
N GLY A 128 -2.45 13.17 -13.19
CA GLY A 128 -1.90 14.29 -13.93
C GLY A 128 -0.66 13.93 -14.76
N PHE A 129 -0.50 14.59 -15.90
CA PHE A 129 0.69 14.44 -16.76
C PHE A 129 0.94 15.70 -17.58
N LYS A 130 2.19 15.93 -17.96
CA LYS A 130 2.59 17.01 -18.87
C LYS A 130 2.99 16.42 -20.22
N GLU A 131 2.60 17.09 -21.31
CA GLU A 131 2.95 16.65 -22.67
C GLU A 131 4.40 16.95 -23.07
N LYS A 132 5.01 17.95 -22.41
CA LYS A 132 6.32 18.51 -22.82
C LYS A 132 7.51 17.86 -22.13
N THR A 133 7.30 16.85 -21.30
CA THR A 133 8.31 16.29 -20.41
C THR A 133 8.85 14.99 -21.00
N THR A 134 10.15 15.00 -21.30
CA THR A 134 10.84 13.87 -21.94
C THR A 134 11.47 12.99 -20.89
N SER A 135 10.89 11.80 -20.66
CA SER A 135 11.54 10.75 -19.88
C SER A 135 12.86 10.34 -20.54
N PRO A 136 13.91 9.99 -19.76
CA PRO A 136 15.19 9.51 -20.29
C PRO A 136 15.09 8.30 -21.23
N THR A 137 13.98 7.56 -21.17
CA THR A 137 13.75 6.33 -21.94
C THR A 137 12.51 6.43 -22.83
N GLY A 138 11.90 7.61 -22.94
CA GLY A 138 10.65 7.82 -23.68
C GLY A 138 9.40 7.27 -23.00
N LEU A 139 9.42 7.04 -21.68
CA LEU A 139 8.22 6.66 -20.93
C LEU A 139 7.17 7.78 -20.98
N LEU A 140 5.97 7.46 -21.47
CA LEU A 140 4.85 8.38 -21.46
C LEU A 140 4.25 8.43 -20.05
N GLN A 141 4.37 9.58 -19.37
CA GLN A 141 4.06 9.73 -17.95
C GLN A 141 2.61 9.38 -17.57
N HIS A 142 1.66 9.59 -18.47
CA HIS A 142 0.28 9.22 -18.24
C HIS A 142 0.10 7.71 -17.99
N ILE A 143 0.99 6.85 -18.54
CA ILE A 143 0.92 5.40 -18.37
C ILE A 143 1.13 4.98 -16.90
N PRO A 144 2.27 5.31 -16.24
CA PRO A 144 2.46 4.96 -14.84
C PRO A 144 1.49 5.69 -13.90
N MET A 145 1.17 6.97 -14.13
CA MET A 145 0.24 7.70 -13.26
C MET A 145 -1.15 7.06 -13.29
N MET A 146 -1.62 6.68 -14.48
CA MET A 146 -2.88 5.98 -14.63
C MET A 146 -2.89 4.61 -13.94
N ALA A 147 -1.80 3.85 -14.08
CA ALA A 147 -1.71 2.54 -13.45
C ALA A 147 -1.77 2.64 -11.91
N ILE A 148 -1.07 3.62 -11.33
CA ILE A 148 -1.14 3.92 -9.89
C ILE A 148 -2.57 4.33 -9.50
N ALA A 149 -3.18 5.25 -10.25
CA ALA A 149 -4.53 5.74 -9.99
C ALA A 149 -5.58 4.63 -10.03
N LYS A 150 -5.54 3.76 -11.05
CA LYS A 150 -6.42 2.58 -11.17
C LYS A 150 -6.25 1.62 -10.00
N LYS A 151 -5.02 1.38 -9.57
CA LYS A 151 -4.76 0.50 -8.42
C LYS A 151 -5.29 1.12 -7.12
N LEU A 152 -5.05 2.41 -6.89
CA LEU A 152 -5.58 3.12 -5.73
C LEU A 152 -7.11 3.12 -5.72
N HIS A 153 -7.74 3.42 -6.86
CA HIS A 153 -9.19 3.34 -7.04
C HIS A 153 -9.74 1.96 -6.69
N PHE A 154 -9.10 0.88 -7.17
CA PHE A 154 -9.48 -0.49 -6.84
C PHE A 154 -9.43 -0.75 -5.32
N LEU A 155 -8.35 -0.35 -4.63
CA LEU A 155 -8.21 -0.56 -3.19
C LEU A 155 -9.30 0.20 -2.40
N LEU A 156 -9.56 1.45 -2.79
CA LEU A 156 -10.55 2.31 -2.15
C LEU A 156 -11.99 1.79 -2.34
N THR A 157 -12.37 1.48 -3.58
CA THR A 157 -13.71 0.97 -3.90
C THR A 157 -13.99 -0.39 -3.28
N THR A 158 -12.98 -1.27 -3.21
CA THR A 158 -13.10 -2.56 -2.52
C THR A 158 -13.40 -2.37 -1.04
N CYS A 159 -12.92 -1.29 -0.42
CA CYS A 159 -13.23 -0.94 0.97
C CYS A 159 -14.50 -0.08 1.12
N GLY A 160 -15.27 0.14 0.05
CA GLY A 160 -16.54 0.87 0.09
C GLY A 160 -16.42 2.39 0.02
N ALA A 161 -15.25 2.95 -0.31
CA ALA A 161 -15.12 4.37 -0.62
C ALA A 161 -15.79 4.72 -1.95
N GLN A 162 -16.34 5.92 -2.03
CA GLN A 162 -16.84 6.51 -3.27
C GLN A 162 -15.68 7.14 -4.04
N SER A 163 -14.83 6.29 -4.62
CA SER A 163 -13.68 6.73 -5.42
C SER A 163 -14.07 6.95 -6.88
N ARG A 164 -13.54 8.02 -7.49
CA ARG A 164 -13.65 8.30 -8.93
C ARG A 164 -12.28 8.63 -9.52
N LEU A 165 -12.09 8.31 -10.79
CA LEU A 165 -10.93 8.74 -11.57
C LEU A 165 -11.36 9.91 -12.45
N SER A 166 -10.63 11.03 -12.40
CA SER A 166 -10.63 11.97 -13.53
C SER A 166 -9.66 11.45 -14.58
N TRP A 167 -9.96 11.62 -15.87
CA TRP A 167 -9.08 11.18 -16.96
C TRP A 167 -8.67 12.36 -17.82
N GLU A 168 -7.95 13.38 -17.32
CA GLU A 168 -7.42 14.44 -18.20
C GLU A 168 -6.11 15.01 -17.65
N LYS A 169 -5.35 15.77 -18.46
CA LYS A 169 -4.04 16.38 -18.09
C LYS A 169 -4.06 17.11 -16.75
N SER A 170 -5.23 17.60 -16.36
CA SER A 170 -5.54 18.27 -15.11
C SER A 170 -6.97 17.86 -14.71
N PRO A 171 -7.35 17.94 -13.42
CA PRO A 171 -8.72 17.69 -13.04
C PRO A 171 -9.63 18.70 -13.77
N GLN A 172 -10.63 18.20 -14.49
CA GLN A 172 -11.58 19.05 -15.19
C GLN A 172 -12.42 19.86 -14.18
N GLU A 173 -12.80 21.09 -14.55
CA GLU A 173 -13.69 21.91 -13.72
C GLU A 173 -14.98 21.15 -13.37
N GLU A 174 -15.52 20.37 -14.30
CA GLU A 174 -16.74 19.57 -14.08
C GLU A 174 -16.56 18.45 -13.02
N ASP A 175 -15.40 17.79 -12.97
CA ASP A 175 -15.11 16.77 -11.96
C ASP A 175 -14.86 17.39 -10.58
N LEU A 176 -14.21 18.55 -10.56
CA LEU A 176 -13.99 19.35 -9.36
C LEU A 176 -15.29 19.99 -8.85
N GLU A 177 -16.20 20.37 -9.74
CA GLU A 177 -17.52 20.90 -9.41
C GLU A 177 -18.36 19.84 -8.72
N LYS A 178 -18.32 18.60 -9.21
CA LYS A 178 -18.99 17.42 -8.64
C LYS A 178 -18.39 16.94 -7.31
N LEU A 179 -17.17 17.36 -6.97
CA LEU A 179 -16.56 17.10 -5.67
C LEU A 179 -16.86 18.26 -4.72
N GLU A 180 -18.08 18.29 -4.17
CA GLU A 180 -18.48 19.31 -3.19
C GLU A 180 -17.70 19.20 -1.87
N GLU A 181 -17.35 17.98 -1.48
CA GLU A 181 -16.57 17.64 -0.29
C GLU A 181 -15.76 16.36 -0.54
N GLY A 182 -14.61 16.24 0.12
CA GLY A 182 -13.80 15.01 0.11
C GLY A 182 -12.32 15.27 -0.13
N ILE A 183 -11.62 14.25 -0.61
CA ILE A 183 -10.19 14.33 -0.91
C ILE A 183 -9.99 14.31 -2.43
N LEU A 184 -9.16 15.24 -2.93
CA LEU A 184 -8.62 15.20 -4.28
C LEU A 184 -7.15 14.77 -4.22
N ILE A 185 -6.80 13.70 -4.93
CA ILE A 185 -5.43 13.18 -5.01
C ILE A 185 -4.92 13.36 -6.43
N ASP A 186 -4.04 14.33 -6.61
CA ASP A 186 -3.35 14.60 -7.87
C ASP A 186 -2.03 13.82 -7.92
N ILE A 187 -1.95 12.80 -8.78
CA ILE A 187 -0.78 11.93 -8.95
C ILE A 187 -0.09 12.34 -10.24
N PHE A 188 1.12 12.91 -10.16
CA PHE A 188 1.83 13.44 -11.31
C PHE A 188 3.35 13.33 -11.13
N THR A 189 4.11 13.47 -12.21
CA THR A 189 5.58 13.53 -12.13
C THR A 189 6.11 14.94 -12.25
N GLU A 190 7.35 15.16 -11.81
CA GLU A 190 8.04 16.44 -11.96
C GLU A 190 9.49 16.24 -12.41
N THR A 191 10.02 17.25 -13.11
CA THR A 191 11.45 17.38 -13.39
C THR A 191 12.19 17.80 -12.13
N SER A 192 13.24 17.05 -11.79
CA SER A 192 14.22 17.41 -10.78
C SER A 192 15.26 18.39 -11.33
N LEU A 193 15.31 19.61 -10.79
CA LEU A 193 16.31 20.62 -11.17
C LEU A 193 17.70 20.33 -10.58
N LYS A 194 17.75 19.64 -9.44
CA LYS A 194 18.98 19.31 -8.71
C LYS A 194 19.54 17.94 -9.06
N LYS A 195 18.90 17.21 -9.99
CA LYS A 195 19.18 15.80 -10.32
C LYS A 195 19.02 14.85 -9.12
N GLU A 196 18.21 15.24 -8.13
CA GLU A 196 17.77 14.36 -7.04
C GLU A 196 16.76 13.33 -7.54
N SER A 197 16.89 12.09 -7.07
CA SER A 197 15.98 10.95 -7.25
C SER A 197 15.06 10.87 -6.04
N GLY A 198 13.77 10.59 -6.21
CA GLY A 198 12.91 10.45 -5.04
C GLY A 198 11.43 10.75 -5.28
N PHE A 199 10.67 10.67 -4.20
CA PHE A 199 9.26 11.02 -4.15
C PHE A 199 9.03 12.21 -3.21
N LYS A 200 7.90 12.91 -3.38
CA LYS A 200 7.45 13.97 -2.47
C LYS A 200 5.93 14.11 -2.49
N VAL A 201 5.42 14.79 -1.47
CA VAL A 201 3.98 15.04 -1.33
C VAL A 201 3.75 16.55 -1.18
N TYR A 202 2.74 17.06 -1.88
CA TYR A 202 2.27 18.43 -1.77
C TYR A 202 0.98 18.50 -0.97
N TYR A 203 0.85 19.55 -0.16
CA TYR A 203 -0.36 19.89 0.57
C TYR A 203 -0.80 21.32 0.26
N SER A 204 -2.07 21.64 0.52
CA SER A 204 -2.58 23.01 0.42
C SER A 204 -2.04 23.87 1.56
N ASP A 205 -1.41 24.97 1.20
CA ASP A 205 -0.95 26.02 2.12
C ASP A 205 -2.08 26.66 2.96
N ARG A 206 -3.34 26.42 2.58
CA ARG A 206 -4.55 26.90 3.26
C ARG A 206 -5.30 25.83 4.05
N SER A 207 -4.77 24.61 4.18
CA SER A 207 -5.49 23.49 4.82
C SER A 207 -4.61 22.65 5.74
N GLU A 208 -4.84 22.75 7.05
CA GLU A 208 -4.19 21.89 8.05
C GLU A 208 -4.53 20.41 7.85
N LYS A 209 -5.76 20.11 7.41
CA LYS A 209 -6.19 18.74 7.07
C LYS A 209 -5.36 18.19 5.91
N SER A 210 -5.08 19.01 4.90
CA SER A 210 -4.21 18.64 3.79
C SER A 210 -2.78 18.37 4.27
N LEU A 211 -2.23 19.21 5.16
CA LEU A 211 -0.92 18.95 5.75
C LEU A 211 -0.88 17.64 6.55
N LYS A 212 -1.91 17.37 7.37
CA LYS A 212 -2.02 16.13 8.15
C LYS A 212 -2.04 14.90 7.23
N LEU A 213 -2.88 14.93 6.19
CA LEU A 213 -2.96 13.84 5.21
C LEU A 213 -1.64 13.66 4.45
N ALA A 214 -0.99 14.76 4.04
CA ALA A 214 0.29 14.70 3.36
C ALA A 214 1.38 14.04 4.21
N LYS A 215 1.40 14.30 5.53
CA LYS A 215 2.31 13.62 6.46
C LYS A 215 2.09 12.11 6.49
N TYR A 216 0.84 11.64 6.57
CA TYR A 216 0.56 10.20 6.58
C TYR A 216 0.85 9.51 5.26
N ILE A 217 0.58 10.15 4.13
CA ILE A 217 0.95 9.62 2.82
C ILE A 217 2.47 9.56 2.69
N ASN A 218 3.18 10.63 3.06
CA ASN A 218 4.63 10.68 2.96
C ASN A 218 5.33 9.65 3.87
N GLU A 219 4.88 9.50 5.13
CA GLU A 219 5.36 8.47 6.05
C GLU A 219 5.13 7.06 5.49
N SER A 220 3.94 6.81 4.95
CA SER A 220 3.60 5.51 4.35
C SER A 220 4.45 5.20 3.12
N MET A 221 4.72 6.22 2.28
CA MET A 221 5.61 6.09 1.12
C MET A 221 7.04 5.82 1.57
N SER A 222 7.57 6.52 2.58
CA SER A 222 8.92 6.27 3.12
C SER A 222 9.11 4.85 3.62
N ARG A 223 8.09 4.25 4.24
CA ARG A 223 8.17 2.89 4.77
C ARG A 223 8.10 1.82 3.68
N LYS A 224 7.56 2.15 2.50
CA LYS A 224 7.19 1.15 1.48
C LYS A 224 7.98 1.26 0.18
N LEU A 225 8.45 2.45 -0.18
CA LEU A 225 9.16 2.73 -1.41
C LEU A 225 10.67 2.67 -1.20
N GLN A 226 11.39 2.34 -2.26
CA GLN A 226 12.86 2.27 -2.28
C GLN A 226 13.50 3.61 -2.66
N LEU A 227 12.72 4.53 -3.24
CA LEU A 227 13.17 5.87 -3.61
C LEU A 227 13.27 6.77 -2.37
N ASP A 228 14.19 7.74 -2.43
CA ASP A 228 14.40 8.69 -1.33
C ASP A 228 13.17 9.57 -1.11
N ASN A 229 12.93 9.93 0.16
CA ASN A 229 11.91 10.89 0.52
C ASN A 229 12.46 12.32 0.40
N LEU A 230 12.00 13.06 -0.60
CA LEU A 230 12.40 14.45 -0.82
C LEU A 230 11.60 15.44 0.03
N GLY A 231 10.62 14.97 0.81
CA GLY A 231 9.89 15.75 1.80
C GLY A 231 8.45 16.11 1.41
N ILE A 232 7.90 17.06 2.16
CA ILE A 232 6.52 17.54 2.04
C ILE A 232 6.56 19.04 1.80
N TYR A 233 5.82 19.53 0.81
CA TYR A 233 5.89 20.93 0.38
C TYR A 233 4.50 21.57 0.24
N PRO A 234 4.34 22.85 0.59
CA PRO A 234 3.10 23.56 0.31
C PRO A 234 2.94 23.80 -1.20
N LYS A 235 1.71 23.77 -1.68
CA LYS A 235 1.29 24.17 -3.03
C LYS A 235 -0.03 24.91 -2.91
N SER A 236 -0.15 26.04 -3.58
CA SER A 236 -1.42 26.76 -3.61
C SER A 236 -2.39 26.04 -4.54
N TYR A 237 -3.55 25.69 -4.01
CA TYR A 237 -4.65 25.11 -4.76
C TYR A 237 -5.85 26.06 -4.71
N ASN A 238 -6.57 26.19 -5.82
CA ASN A 238 -7.77 27.01 -5.91
C ASN A 238 -9.02 26.12 -6.02
N TYR A 239 -9.32 25.38 -4.94
CA TYR A 239 -10.50 24.51 -4.85
C TYR A 239 -11.42 24.96 -3.71
N LYS A 240 -12.64 24.43 -3.68
CA LYS A 240 -13.62 24.65 -2.60
C LYS A 240 -13.02 24.29 -1.23
N GLU A 241 -13.38 25.03 -0.17
CA GLU A 241 -12.82 24.83 1.19
C GLU A 241 -13.05 23.43 1.76
N ASN A 242 -14.15 22.77 1.38
CA ASN A 242 -14.50 21.42 1.83
C ASN A 242 -13.75 20.30 1.07
N VAL A 243 -12.91 20.66 0.11
CA VAL A 243 -12.04 19.73 -0.63
C VAL A 243 -10.65 19.78 -0.02
N ILE A 244 -10.09 18.61 0.27
CA ILE A 244 -8.72 18.44 0.75
C ILE A 244 -7.86 18.01 -0.45
N PRO A 245 -7.14 18.93 -1.11
CA PRO A 245 -6.26 18.57 -2.21
C PRO A 245 -4.92 18.05 -1.69
N ILE A 246 -4.37 17.06 -2.38
CA ILE A 246 -3.04 16.49 -2.15
C ILE A 246 -2.39 16.28 -3.51
N GLY A 247 -1.11 16.65 -3.64
CA GLY A 247 -0.28 16.27 -4.77
C GLY A 247 0.66 15.14 -4.36
N VAL A 248 0.77 14.09 -5.17
CA VAL A 248 1.72 13.00 -4.94
C VAL A 248 2.63 12.93 -6.16
N VAL A 249 3.93 13.13 -5.92
CA VAL A 249 4.97 12.90 -6.90
C VAL A 249 5.66 11.59 -6.57
N PRO A 250 5.34 10.49 -7.26
CA PRO A 250 5.86 9.18 -6.91
C PRO A 250 7.30 8.96 -7.37
N ALA A 251 7.80 9.75 -8.34
CA ALA A 251 9.16 9.72 -8.83
C ALA A 251 9.47 10.98 -9.67
N MET A 252 10.75 11.30 -9.85
CA MET A 252 11.22 12.39 -10.72
C MET A 252 11.35 11.92 -12.17
N GLU A 253 10.70 12.60 -13.11
CA GLU A 253 10.55 12.11 -14.49
C GLU A 253 11.82 12.12 -15.34
N ASN A 254 12.77 13.01 -15.01
CA ASN A 254 14.02 13.19 -15.75
C ASN A 254 15.18 12.38 -15.15
N ILE A 255 14.92 11.53 -14.15
CA ILE A 255 15.92 10.69 -13.49
C ILE A 255 15.78 9.25 -13.97
N ARG A 256 16.87 8.66 -14.46
CA ARG A 256 16.85 7.31 -15.06
C ARG A 256 16.44 6.21 -14.07
N LEU A 257 16.82 6.34 -12.80
CA LEU A 257 16.46 5.39 -11.75
C LEU A 257 14.95 5.43 -11.48
N ASP A 258 14.41 6.63 -11.24
CA ASP A 258 12.98 6.89 -11.04
C ASP A 258 12.13 6.42 -12.22
N ASP A 259 12.57 6.71 -13.44
CA ASP A 259 11.93 6.24 -14.67
C ASP A 259 11.88 4.70 -14.76
N ALA A 260 12.96 4.02 -14.37
CA ALA A 260 13.00 2.57 -14.31
C ALA A 260 12.00 2.02 -13.26
N HIS A 261 11.90 2.66 -12.10
CA HIS A 261 10.90 2.31 -11.08
C HIS A 261 9.47 2.55 -11.56
N LEU A 262 9.20 3.64 -12.29
CA LEU A 262 7.85 3.91 -12.83
C LEU A 262 7.40 2.86 -13.86
N ARG A 263 8.33 2.18 -14.55
CA ARG A 263 8.02 1.08 -15.46
C ARG A 263 7.66 -0.20 -14.70
N ASP A 264 8.26 -0.40 -13.53
CA ASP A 264 8.04 -1.56 -12.71
C ASP A 264 6.59 -1.62 -12.17
N LEU A 265 5.98 -2.79 -12.25
CA LEU A 265 4.60 -2.99 -11.80
C LEU A 265 4.53 -3.02 -10.27
N ASP A 266 5.50 -3.64 -9.63
CA ASP A 266 5.57 -3.77 -8.17
C ASP A 266 5.71 -2.39 -7.51
N TYR A 267 6.61 -1.54 -8.03
CA TYR A 267 6.76 -0.16 -7.59
C TYR A 267 5.45 0.63 -7.68
N ARG A 268 4.75 0.60 -8.82
CA ARG A 268 3.47 1.31 -9.00
C ARG A 268 2.40 0.81 -8.04
N ASN A 269 2.34 -0.50 -7.78
CA ASN A 269 1.42 -1.05 -6.80
C ASN A 269 1.78 -0.61 -5.37
N LYS A 270 3.08 -0.55 -5.03
CA LYS A 270 3.55 -0.04 -3.73
C LYS A 270 3.20 1.43 -3.54
N VAL A 271 3.32 2.27 -4.57
CA VAL A 271 2.89 3.67 -4.50
C VAL A 271 1.41 3.76 -4.18
N ALA A 272 0.56 3.06 -4.94
CA ALA A 272 -0.88 3.08 -4.72
C ALA A 272 -1.24 2.59 -3.30
N GLN A 273 -0.60 1.52 -2.84
CA GLN A 273 -0.80 0.99 -1.49
C GLN A 273 -0.32 1.96 -0.40
N ALA A 274 0.79 2.66 -0.61
CA ALA A 274 1.28 3.65 0.35
C ALA A 274 0.32 4.85 0.48
N ILE A 275 -0.22 5.34 -0.64
CA ILE A 275 -1.26 6.39 -0.62
C ILE A 275 -2.51 5.88 0.11
N PHE A 276 -2.95 4.66 -0.18
CA PHE A 276 -4.07 4.02 0.51
C PHE A 276 -3.86 3.94 2.03
N ASN A 277 -2.68 3.51 2.48
CA ASN A 277 -2.36 3.43 3.92
C ASN A 277 -2.40 4.83 4.58
N GLY A 278 -1.89 5.85 3.89
CA GLY A 278 -1.95 7.24 4.37
C GLY A 278 -3.39 7.74 4.54
N LEU A 279 -4.28 7.40 3.61
CA LEU A 279 -5.71 7.72 3.71
C LEU A 279 -6.41 6.99 4.86
N VAL A 280 -6.13 5.70 5.02
CA VAL A 280 -6.67 4.90 6.13
C VAL A 280 -6.26 5.51 7.47
N LYS A 281 -4.98 5.83 7.65
CA LYS A 281 -4.48 6.48 8.88
C LYS A 281 -5.12 7.85 9.11
N PHE A 282 -5.31 8.63 8.05
CA PHE A 282 -5.98 9.93 8.12
C PHE A 282 -7.44 9.85 8.59
N TYR A 283 -8.20 8.86 8.12
CA TYR A 283 -9.62 8.71 8.48
C TYR A 283 -9.87 7.93 9.77
N ALA A 284 -8.88 7.19 10.27
CA ALA A 284 -8.97 6.44 11.52
C ALA A 284 -8.77 7.33 12.78
N GLU A 285 -8.28 8.55 12.61
CA GLU A 285 -8.05 9.55 13.67
C GLU A 285 -9.02 10.72 13.60
#